data_AF-A0A348FXS3-F1
#
_entry.id   AF-A0A348FXS3-F1
#
_cell.length_a   1.000
_cell.length_b   1.000
_cell.length_c   1.000
_cell.angle_alpha   90.00
_cell.angle_beta   90.00
_cell.angle_gamma   90.00
#
_symmetry.space_group_name_H-M   'P 1'
#
loop_
_entity.id
_entity.type
_entity.pdbx_description
1 polymer ?
#
loop_
_entity_poly.entity_id
_entity_poly.type
_entity_poly.pdbx_seq_one_letter_code
_entity_poly.pdbx_strand_id
1 'polypeptide(L)'
;MPRQAALPPTLPPRLISREAAAAYVCVSPNTFDEMVQDGRMPRPRRLSDRRKAWDVRSLDAAIDALPVDGEAPTIDDTWNDIDAAQAAAAR
;
A
#
# COMPACT_ATOMS: atom_id res chain seq x y z
N MET A 1 5.54 -17.68 -15.19
CA MET A 1 4.75 -18.78 -14.59
C MET A 1 5.00 -18.79 -13.09
N PRO A 2 3.98 -18.56 -12.25
CA PRO A 2 4.18 -18.27 -10.82
C PRO A 2 4.66 -19.52 -10.08
N ARG A 3 5.79 -19.39 -9.37
CA ARG A 3 6.39 -20.44 -8.50
C ARG A 3 5.65 -20.59 -7.15
N GLN A 4 4.36 -20.26 -7.11
CA GLN A 4 3.53 -20.30 -5.91
C GLN A 4 2.65 -21.56 -5.84
N ALA A 5 3.04 -22.64 -6.54
CA ALA A 5 2.27 -23.88 -6.64
C ALA A 5 2.33 -24.77 -5.38
N ALA A 6 3.07 -24.39 -4.35
CA ALA A 6 3.28 -25.20 -3.14
C ALA A 6 2.21 -25.00 -2.06
N LEU A 7 1.34 -23.99 -2.20
CA LEU A 7 0.25 -23.75 -1.24
C LEU A 7 -1.01 -24.51 -1.66
N PRO A 8 -1.79 -25.05 -0.71
CA PRO A 8 -3.10 -25.58 -1.02
C PRO A 8 -3.98 -24.47 -1.60
N PRO A 9 -4.92 -24.77 -2.54
CA PRO A 9 -5.75 -23.76 -3.19
C PRO A 9 -6.59 -22.91 -2.22
N THR A 10 -6.84 -23.40 -1.01
CA THR A 10 -7.59 -22.73 0.05
C THR A 10 -6.76 -21.71 0.84
N LEU A 11 -5.44 -21.68 0.66
CA LEU A 11 -4.54 -20.77 1.37
C LEU A 11 -3.95 -19.76 0.38
N PRO A 12 -4.59 -18.59 0.19
CA PRO A 12 -4.05 -17.58 -0.70
C PRO A 12 -2.69 -17.09 -0.16
N PRO A 13 -1.68 -16.92 -1.04
CA PRO A 13 -0.38 -16.44 -0.64
C PRO A 13 -0.48 -15.01 -0.11
N ARG A 14 0.00 -14.78 1.12
CA ARG A 14 0.04 -13.43 1.70
C ARG A 14 1.13 -12.55 1.10
N LEU A 15 2.28 -13.14 0.80
CA LEU A 15 3.43 -12.43 0.21
C LEU A 15 3.57 -12.81 -1.26
N ILE A 16 3.48 -11.83 -2.14
CA ILE A 16 3.48 -12.01 -3.59
C ILE A 16 4.66 -11.29 -4.27
N SER A 17 5.06 -11.76 -5.45
CA SER A 17 6.14 -11.14 -6.23
C SER A 17 5.71 -9.79 -6.83
N ARG A 18 6.67 -9.06 -7.40
CA ARG A 18 6.41 -7.80 -8.11
C ARG A 18 5.37 -7.96 -9.22
N GLU A 19 5.52 -9.01 -10.03
CA GLU A 19 4.63 -9.28 -11.16
C GLU A 19 3.22 -9.62 -10.70
N ALA A 20 3.11 -10.40 -9.62
CA ALA A 20 1.83 -10.72 -9.02
C ALA A 20 1.17 -9.50 -8.36
N ALA A 21 1.94 -8.63 -7.70
CA ALA A 21 1.44 -7.40 -7.11
C ALA A 21 0.93 -6.42 -8.18
N ALA A 22 1.66 -6.27 -9.28
CA ALA A 22 1.24 -5.45 -10.42
C ALA A 22 -0.06 -5.99 -11.05
N ALA A 23 -0.14 -7.31 -11.26
CA ALA A 23 -1.35 -7.95 -11.74
C ALA A 23 -2.53 -7.79 -10.76
N TYR A 24 -2.28 -7.87 -9.46
CA TYR A 24 -3.28 -7.70 -8.41
C TYR A 24 -3.96 -6.33 -8.46
N VAL A 25 -3.17 -5.27 -8.70
CA VAL A 25 -3.68 -3.89 -8.82
C VAL A 25 -4.05 -3.51 -10.27
N CYS A 26 -4.07 -4.47 -11.19
CA CYS A 26 -4.45 -4.28 -12.60
C CYS A 26 -3.55 -3.31 -13.40
N VAL A 27 -2.22 -3.34 -13.18
CA VAL A 27 -1.27 -2.50 -13.92
C VAL A 27 -0.06 -3.29 -14.45
N SER A 28 0.72 -2.67 -15.33
CA SER A 28 1.99 -3.25 -15.77
C SER A 28 3.03 -3.24 -14.63
N PRO A 29 4.01 -4.14 -14.61
CA PRO A 29 5.03 -4.14 -13.57
C PRO A 29 5.83 -2.83 -13.46
N ASN A 30 6.05 -2.14 -14.58
CA ASN A 30 6.75 -0.85 -14.59
C ASN A 30 5.89 0.26 -13.98
N THR A 31 4.61 0.32 -14.36
CA THR A 31 3.65 1.24 -13.75
C THR A 31 3.51 0.99 -12.24
N PHE A 32 3.55 -0.27 -11.81
CA PHE A 32 3.54 -0.61 -10.39
C PHE A 32 4.77 -0.05 -9.67
N ASP A 33 5.96 -0.15 -10.25
CA ASP A 33 7.17 0.43 -9.66
C ASP A 33 7.07 1.96 -9.52
N GLU A 34 6.51 2.64 -10.53
CA GLU A 34 6.22 4.08 -10.47
C GLU A 34 5.25 4.40 -9.33
N MET A 35 4.15 3.65 -9.19
CA MET A 35 3.21 3.83 -8.08
C MET A 35 3.87 3.63 -6.71
N VAL A 36 4.82 2.69 -6.58
CA VAL A 36 5.58 2.49 -5.35
C VAL A 36 6.55 3.65 -5.10
N GLN A 37 7.17 4.18 -6.14
CA GLN A 37 8.06 5.34 -6.06
C GLN A 37 7.30 6.62 -5.65
N ASP A 38 6.09 6.80 -6.20
CA ASP A 38 5.20 7.93 -5.92
C ASP A 38 4.51 7.82 -4.55
N GLY A 39 4.64 6.68 -3.86
CA GLY A 39 4.02 6.44 -2.55
C GLY A 39 2.55 6.01 -2.61
N ARG A 40 1.99 5.81 -3.80
CA ARG A 40 0.63 5.28 -4.01
C ARG A 40 0.51 3.80 -3.67
N MET A 41 1.63 3.07 -3.72
CA MET A 41 1.71 1.65 -3.36
C MET A 41 2.80 1.40 -2.31
N PRO A 42 2.65 0.38 -1.45
CA PRO A 42 3.59 0.10 -0.38
C PRO A 42 4.95 -0.35 -0.92
N ARG A 43 6.02 0.02 -0.19
CA ARG A 43 7.36 -0.51 -0.45
C ARG A 43 7.43 -2.02 -0.17
N PRO A 44 8.24 -2.77 -0.93
CA PRO A 44 8.37 -4.22 -0.70
C PRO A 44 8.95 -4.54 0.67
N ARG A 45 8.49 -5.66 1.23
CA ARG A 45 9.15 -6.33 2.36
C ARG A 45 10.40 -7.06 1.85
N ARG A 46 11.52 -6.88 2.55
CA ARG A 46 12.76 -7.64 2.29
C ARG A 46 12.68 -8.97 3.02
N LEU A 47 12.65 -10.08 2.27
CA LEU A 47 12.68 -11.44 2.82
C LEU A 47 14.11 -11.98 2.92
N SER A 48 14.99 -11.52 2.03
CA SER A 48 16.43 -11.72 2.08
C SER A 48 17.12 -10.58 1.30
N ASP A 49 18.44 -10.62 1.16
CA ASP A 49 19.15 -9.59 0.39
C ASP A 49 18.70 -9.47 -1.06
N ARG A 50 18.31 -10.58 -1.69
CA ARG A 50 17.92 -10.62 -3.10
C ARG A 50 16.42 -10.81 -3.32
N ARG A 51 15.64 -11.09 -2.28
CA ARG A 51 14.21 -11.37 -2.39
C ARG A 51 13.37 -10.31 -1.71
N LYS A 52 12.48 -9.73 -2.50
CA LYS A 52 11.49 -8.75 -2.11
C LYS A 52 10.10 -9.30 -2.41
N ALA A 53 9.15 -9.03 -1.54
CA ALA A 53 7.75 -9.42 -1.72
C ALA A 53 6.82 -8.34 -1.17
N TRP A 54 5.59 -8.31 -1.67
CA TRP A 54 4.55 -7.39 -1.21
C TRP A 54 3.52 -8.16 -0.40
N ASP A 55 3.09 -7.57 0.73
CA ASP A 55 2.00 -8.10 1.54
C ASP A 55 0.69 -7.67 0.92
N VAL A 56 -0.17 -8.62 0.58
CA VAL A 56 -1.50 -8.38 -0.01
C VAL A 56 -2.30 -7.44 0.89
N ARG A 57 -2.25 -7.59 2.21
CA ARG A 57 -3.00 -6.70 3.12
C ARG A 57 -2.54 -5.25 3.05
N SER A 58 -1.25 -5.02 2.79
CA SER A 58 -0.73 -3.67 2.61
C SER A 58 -1.09 -3.11 1.24
N LEU A 59 -1.25 -3.97 0.24
CA LEU A 59 -1.78 -3.58 -1.07
C LEU A 59 -3.26 -3.20 -0.93
N ASP A 60 -4.08 -4.01 -0.26
CA ASP A 60 -5.49 -3.73 0.00
C ASP A 60 -5.67 -2.35 0.64
N ALA A 61 -4.97 -2.09 1.74
CA ALA A 61 -5.02 -0.80 2.43
C ALA A 61 -4.57 0.38 1.55
N ALA A 62 -3.62 0.17 0.63
CA ALA A 62 -3.20 1.20 -0.30
C ALA A 62 -4.22 1.43 -1.41
N ILE A 63 -4.88 0.37 -1.89
CA ILE A 63 -5.98 0.46 -2.87
C ILE A 63 -7.16 1.22 -2.27
N ASP A 64 -7.54 0.91 -1.02
CA ASP A 64 -8.63 1.58 -0.31
C ASP A 64 -8.35 3.08 -0.11
N ALA A 65 -7.08 3.48 -0.06
CA ALA A 65 -6.65 4.86 0.08
C ALA A 65 -6.45 5.60 -1.26
N LEU A 66 -6.61 4.93 -2.40
CA LEU A 66 -6.52 5.60 -3.70
C LEU A 66 -7.69 6.55 -3.90
N PRO A 67 -7.47 7.72 -4.53
CA PRO A 67 -8.57 8.60 -4.89
C PRO A 67 -9.51 7.89 -5.88
N VAL A 68 -10.82 8.02 -5.64
CA VAL A 68 -11.84 7.60 -6.60
C VAL A 68 -11.89 8.65 -7.71
N ASP A 69 -11.99 8.21 -8.96
CA ASP A 69 -12.06 9.13 -10.09
C ASP A 69 -13.27 10.07 -9.96
N GLY A 70 -13.02 11.38 -10.01
CA GLY A 70 -14.03 12.42 -9.77
C GLY A 70 -14.31 12.75 -8.31
N GLU A 71 -13.69 12.08 -7.34
CA GLU A 71 -13.82 12.39 -5.91
C GLU A 71 -12.53 13.03 -5.39
N ALA A 72 -12.65 14.17 -4.72
CA ALA A 72 -11.50 14.80 -4.07
C ALA A 72 -11.11 13.97 -2.83
N PRO A 73 -9.80 13.79 -2.55
CA PRO A 73 -9.36 13.08 -1.36
C PRO A 73 -9.95 13.75 -0.11
N THR A 74 -10.69 12.99 0.68
CA THR A 74 -11.18 13.43 1.99
C THR A 74 -10.00 13.46 2.95
N ILE A 75 -9.40 14.64 3.12
CA ILE A 75 -8.39 14.86 4.15
C ILE A 75 -9.14 14.91 5.49
N ASP A 76 -8.99 13.87 6.33
CA ASP A 76 -9.52 13.86 7.69
C ASP A 76 -8.63 14.72 8.60
N ASP A 77 -8.81 16.04 8.51
CA ASP A 77 -8.10 17.04 9.33
C ASP A 77 -8.78 17.28 10.70
N THR A 78 -9.70 16.40 11.12
CA THR A 78 -10.58 16.60 12.30
C THR A 78 -9.83 16.84 13.62
N TRP A 79 -8.54 16.53 13.71
CA TRP A 79 -7.77 16.53 14.96
C TRP A 79 -6.58 17.52 15.00
N ASN A 80 -6.43 18.40 14.00
CA ASN A 80 -5.26 19.29 13.91
C ASN A 80 -5.31 20.50 14.89
N ASP A 81 -6.46 20.79 15.48
CA ASP A 81 -6.69 22.03 16.26
C ASP A 81 -6.52 21.89 17.79
N ILE A 82 -6.16 20.71 18.31
CA ILE A 82 -6.15 20.48 19.78
C ILE A 82 -4.93 21.10 20.48
N ASP A 83 -3.80 21.27 19.79
CA ASP A 83 -2.57 21.80 20.41
C ASP A 83 -2.58 23.34 20.57
N ALA A 84 -3.51 24.05 19.92
CA ALA A 84 -3.57 25.52 19.96
C ALA A 84 -4.15 26.09 21.28
N ALA A 85 -4.93 25.30 22.03
CA ALA A 85 -5.65 25.79 23.21
C ALA A 85 -4.79 25.82 24.51
N GLN A 86 -3.65 25.12 24.57
CA GLN A 86 -2.83 25.03 25.79
C GLN A 86 -1.79 26.16 25.93
N ALA A 87 -1.52 26.93 24.87
CA ALA A 87 -0.51 28.00 24.90
C ALA A 87 -1.04 29.36 25.44
N ALA A 88 -2.36 29.54 25.56
CA ALA A 88 -2.96 30.79 26.02
C ALA A 88 -3.18 30.88 27.55
N ALA A 89 -3.09 29.75 28.27
CA ALA A 89 -3.25 29.71 29.73
C ALA A 89 -1.97 30.01 30.52
N ALA A 90 -0.86 30.30 29.83
CA ALA A 90 0.46 30.58 30.43
C ALA A 90 0.88 32.06 30.32
N ARG A 91 -0.07 33.00 30.15
CA ARG A 91 0.17 34.45 30.20
C ARG A 91 -0.57 35.12 31.33
#